data_AF-A0A7X9JVX2-F1
#
_entry.id   AF-A0A7X9JVX2-F1
#
_cell.length_a   1.000
_cell.length_b   1.000
_cell.length_c   1.000
_cell.angle_alpha   90.00
_cell.angle_beta   90.00
_cell.angle_gamma   90.00
#
_symmetry.space_group_name_H-M   'P 1'
#
loop_
_entity.id
_entity.type
_entity.pdbx_description
1 polymer ?
#
loop_
_entity_poly.entity_id
_entity_poly.type
_entity_poly.pdbx_seq_one_letter_code
_entity_poly.pdbx_strand_id
1 'polypeptide(L)'
;MSIKYAILGLLNYSDMHGYRIKEHIEKNFSHMWSINFGQIYPSLKELKDEGLVRMLGVTPSENGGPHKKLYSITKKGKDEFSRWITVQPEKPMLIRDPFLLKFAFFGFGDDKCAAKIVDEQIKNFEAQLKRRQINRKRCTHH
;
A
#
# COMPACT_ATOMS: atom_id res chain seq x y z
N MET A 1 -2.60 7.69 -5.87
CA MET A 1 -2.40 6.98 -4.58
C MET A 1 -0.94 7.11 -4.14
N SER A 2 -0.66 7.59 -2.92
CA SER A 2 0.68 8.04 -2.51
C SER A 2 1.26 7.21 -1.34
N ILE A 3 2.54 6.85 -1.46
CA ILE A 3 3.39 6.25 -0.40
C ILE A 3 3.32 7.02 0.93
N LYS A 4 3.00 8.32 0.86
CA LYS A 4 2.67 9.21 1.97
C LYS A 4 1.76 8.54 3.01
N TYR A 5 0.63 7.98 2.56
CA TYR A 5 -0.38 7.43 3.47
C TYR A 5 0.00 6.07 4.05
N ALA A 6 0.83 5.29 3.35
CA ALA A 6 1.42 4.08 3.92
C ALA A 6 2.37 4.43 5.09
N ILE A 7 3.19 5.47 4.92
CA ILE A 7 4.07 5.97 5.98
C ILE A 7 3.26 6.48 7.17
N LEU A 8 2.24 7.33 6.94
CA LEU A 8 1.39 7.84 8.01
C LEU A 8 0.62 6.74 8.75
N GLY A 9 0.14 5.72 8.02
CA GLY A 9 -0.54 4.57 8.62
C GLY A 9 0.40 3.77 9.54
N LEU A 10 1.64 3.50 9.10
CA LEU A 10 2.63 2.79 9.91
C LEU A 10 3.00 3.58 11.18
N LEU A 11 3.23 4.89 11.04
CA LEU A 11 3.56 5.75 12.19
C LEU A 11 2.39 5.99 13.14
N ASN A 12 1.17 5.59 12.76
CA ASN A 12 0.02 5.60 13.67
C ASN A 12 0.07 4.44 14.67
N TYR A 13 0.73 3.32 14.33
CA TYR A 13 0.93 2.20 15.26
C TYR A 13 2.02 2.49 16.29
N SER A 14 3.15 3.03 15.85
CA SER A 14 4.27 3.39 16.73
C SER A 14 5.28 4.29 16.02
N ASP A 15 6.15 4.92 16.80
CA ASP A 15 7.31 5.62 16.27
C ASP A 15 8.27 4.61 15.61
N MET A 16 8.79 4.93 14.42
CA MET A 16 9.60 4.00 13.65
C MET A 16 10.80 4.66 13.00
N HIS A 17 11.89 3.89 12.90
CA HIS A 17 13.04 4.28 12.10
C HIS A 17 12.72 4.19 10.60
N GLY A 18 13.28 5.12 9.81
CA GLY A 18 13.03 5.15 8.36
C GLY A 18 13.29 3.83 7.64
N TYR A 19 14.32 3.08 8.05
CA TYR A 19 14.60 1.76 7.47
C TYR A 19 13.54 0.70 7.85
N ARG A 20 12.99 0.75 9.07
CA ARG A 20 11.90 -0.14 9.51
C ARG A 20 10.60 0.14 8.76
N ILE A 21 10.32 1.42 8.49
CA ILE A 21 9.21 1.83 7.62
C ILE A 21 9.40 1.21 6.23
N LYS A 22 10.61 1.32 5.66
CA LYS A 22 10.94 0.70 4.38
C LYS A 22 10.73 -0.82 4.39
N GLU A 23 11.28 -1.53 5.37
CA GLU A 23 11.10 -2.99 5.51
C GLU A 23 9.61 -3.38 5.60
N HIS A 24 8.81 -2.65 6.39
CA HIS A 24 7.38 -2.92 6.51
C HIS A 24 6.65 -2.72 5.19
N ILE A 25 6.99 -1.66 4.45
CA ILE A 25 6.38 -1.37 3.16
C ILE A 25 6.74 -2.44 2.13
N GLU A 26 8.02 -2.79 2.02
CA GLU A 26 8.51 -3.82 1.09
C GLU A 26 7.92 -5.20 1.40
N LYS A 27 7.86 -5.60 2.67
CA LYS A 27 7.36 -6.92 3.07
C LYS A 27 5.85 -7.06 2.91
N ASN A 28 5.08 -6.05 3.30
CA ASN A 28 3.63 -6.19 3.43
C ASN A 28 2.83 -5.64 2.24
N PHE A 29 3.40 -4.70 1.47
CA PHE A 29 2.65 -3.98 0.43
C PHE A 29 3.14 -4.27 -1.00
N SER A 30 4.25 -4.99 -1.16
CA SER A 30 4.82 -5.41 -2.45
C SER A 30 3.83 -6.13 -3.37
N HIS A 31 2.92 -6.92 -2.80
CA HIS A 31 1.94 -7.70 -3.57
C HIS A 31 0.71 -6.89 -3.99
N MET A 32 0.48 -5.75 -3.34
CA MET A 32 -0.74 -4.99 -3.56
C MET A 32 -0.55 -3.90 -4.64
N TRP A 33 0.68 -3.37 -4.83
CA TRP A 33 0.94 -2.14 -5.59
C TRP A 33 2.36 -2.17 -6.19
N SER A 34 2.54 -1.63 -7.39
CA SER A 34 3.89 -1.29 -7.90
C SER A 34 4.36 -0.01 -7.20
N ILE A 35 4.99 -0.15 -6.05
CA ILE A 35 5.54 0.97 -5.27
C ILE A 35 6.97 1.22 -5.72
N ASN A 36 7.28 2.47 -6.06
CA ASN A 36 8.67 2.90 -6.14
C ASN A 36 9.21 3.08 -4.72
N PHE A 37 9.86 2.05 -4.16
CA PHE A 37 10.43 2.08 -2.81
C PHE A 37 11.49 3.18 -2.63
N GLY A 38 12.09 3.67 -3.72
CA GLY A 38 12.99 4.83 -3.70
C GLY A 38 12.32 6.13 -3.23
N GLN A 39 10.98 6.21 -3.28
CA GLN A 39 10.23 7.40 -2.85
C GLN A 39 10.00 7.48 -1.34
N ILE A 40 10.36 6.45 -0.56
CA ILE A 40 10.07 6.43 0.89
C ILE A 40 10.81 7.54 1.64
N TYR A 41 12.12 7.69 1.41
CA TYR A 41 12.93 8.71 2.09
C TYR A 41 12.63 10.14 1.61
N PRO A 42 12.46 10.41 0.30
CA PRO A 42 11.92 11.68 -0.18
C PRO A 42 10.57 12.03 0.46
N SER A 43 9.65 11.07 0.51
CA SER A 43 8.31 11.29 1.11
C SER A 43 8.38 11.54 2.61
N LEU A 44 9.28 10.87 3.35
CA LEU A 44 9.51 11.17 4.76
C LEU A 44 10.01 12.61 4.98
N LYS A 45 10.85 13.11 4.07
CA LYS A 45 11.31 14.49 4.09
C LYS A 45 10.15 15.45 3.83
N GLU A 46 9.37 15.23 2.78
CA GLU A 46 8.19 16.04 2.43
C GLU A 46 7.17 16.05 3.57
N LEU A 47 6.83 14.89 4.12
CA LEU A 47 5.92 14.75 5.26
C LEU A 47 6.40 15.55 6.48
N LYS A 48 7.71 15.58 6.72
CA LYS A 48 8.31 16.36 7.81
C LYS A 48 8.19 17.86 7.52
N ASP A 49 8.50 18.27 6.29
CA ASP A 49 8.44 19.66 5.86
C ASP A 49 6.97 20.19 5.86
N GLU A 50 6.00 19.33 5.56
CA GLU A 50 4.56 19.61 5.71
C GLU A 50 4.06 19.60 7.17
N GLY A 51 4.90 19.20 8.12
CA GLY A 51 4.56 19.09 9.55
C GLY A 51 3.62 17.92 9.90
N LEU A 52 3.51 16.92 9.02
CA LEU A 52 2.69 15.72 9.25
C LEU A 52 3.43 14.66 10.07
N VAL A 53 4.77 14.67 10.01
CA VAL A 53 5.63 13.86 10.88
C VAL A 53 6.72 14.74 11.49
N ARG A 54 7.33 14.28 12.59
CA ARG A 54 8.49 14.91 13.20
C ARG A 54 9.60 13.88 13.41
N MET A 55 10.85 14.35 13.43
CA MET A 55 11.99 13.53 13.82
C MET A 55 12.18 13.65 15.34
N LEU A 56 12.16 12.52 16.05
CA LEU A 56 12.40 12.51 17.50
C LEU A 56 13.89 12.48 17.84
N GLY A 57 14.71 11.95 16.93
CA GLY A 57 16.14 11.88 17.13
C GLY A 57 16.83 10.98 16.11
N VAL A 58 18.14 10.84 16.32
CA VAL A 58 19.02 9.94 15.57
C VAL A 58 19.65 8.95 16.54
N THR A 59 19.55 7.67 16.25
CA THR A 59 20.27 6.62 16.97
C THR A 59 21.50 6.17 16.18
N PRO A 60 22.62 5.85 16.84
CA PRO A 60 23.77 5.21 16.18
C PRO A 60 23.37 3.92 15.47
N SER A 61 24.03 3.62 14.36
CA SER A 61 23.95 2.30 13.76
C SER A 61 24.82 1.33 14.55
N GLU A 62 24.35 0.11 14.74
CA GLU A 62 25.09 -0.94 15.47
C GLU A 62 26.36 -1.39 14.71
N ASN A 63 26.39 -1.20 13.39
CA ASN A 63 27.46 -1.70 12.51
C ASN A 63 28.30 -0.58 11.88
N GLY A 64 28.40 0.59 12.51
CA GLY A 64 29.14 1.75 11.96
C GLY A 64 28.51 2.38 10.70
N GLY A 65 27.32 1.94 10.32
CA GLY A 65 26.54 2.54 9.24
C GLY A 65 25.94 3.91 9.60
N PRO A 66 25.23 4.55 8.66
CA PRO A 66 24.61 5.86 8.89
C PRO A 66 23.60 5.83 10.04
N HIS A 67 23.52 6.93 10.79
CA HIS A 67 22.59 7.09 11.91
C HIS A 67 21.13 6.85 11.49
N LYS A 68 20.39 6.15 12.35
CA LYS A 68 18.99 5.79 12.15
C LYS A 68 18.10 6.92 12.65
N LYS A 69 17.36 7.58 11.75
CA LYS A 69 16.39 8.63 12.09
C LYS A 69 15.10 8.02 12.61
N LEU A 70 14.64 8.42 13.80
CA LEU A 70 13.37 8.01 14.40
C LEU A 70 12.28 9.04 14.06
N TYR A 71 11.17 8.57 13.49
CA TYR A 71 10.04 9.42 13.10
C TYR A 71 8.81 9.13 13.96
N SER A 72 8.02 10.17 14.19
CA SER A 72 6.75 10.13 14.91
C SER A 72 5.71 10.94 14.16
N ILE A 73 4.47 10.44 14.10
CA ILE A 73 3.36 11.17 13.49
C ILE A 73 2.92 12.35 14.37
N THR A 74 2.64 13.51 13.76
CA THR A 74 2.11 14.66 14.50
C THR A 74 0.59 14.58 14.63
N LYS A 75 -0.02 15.46 15.42
CA LYS A 75 -1.49 15.60 15.46
C LYS A 75 -2.04 15.90 14.06
N LYS A 76 -1.45 16.85 13.35
CA LYS A 76 -1.78 17.18 11.95
C LYS A 76 -1.69 15.96 11.03
N GLY A 77 -0.65 15.13 11.20
CA GLY A 77 -0.49 13.89 10.44
C GLY A 77 -1.60 12.87 10.72
N LYS A 78 -2.01 12.71 11.98
CA LYS A 78 -3.11 11.83 12.37
C LYS A 78 -4.44 12.31 11.79
N ASP A 79 -4.70 13.61 11.85
CA ASP A 79 -5.92 14.21 11.31
C ASP A 79 -5.99 14.01 9.78
N GLU A 80 -4.89 14.26 9.08
CA GLU A 80 -4.79 14.06 7.62
C GLU A 80 -4.97 12.58 7.23
N PHE A 81 -4.37 11.65 7.97
CA PHE A 81 -4.54 10.22 7.72
C PHE A 81 -5.99 9.77 7.97
N SER A 82 -6.62 10.25 9.05
CA SER A 82 -8.01 9.94 9.40
C SER A 82 -8.99 10.50 8.37
N ARG A 83 -8.72 11.70 7.84
CA ARG A 83 -9.46 12.25 6.71
C ARG A 83 -9.31 11.36 5.48
N TRP A 84 -8.08 10.99 5.14
CA TRP A 84 -7.82 10.19 3.93
C TRP A 84 -8.49 8.81 3.94
N ILE A 85 -8.49 8.09 5.08
CA ILE A 85 -9.04 6.72 5.13
C ILE A 85 -10.58 6.69 4.99
N THR A 86 -11.25 7.81 5.20
CA THR A 86 -12.73 7.93 5.09
C THR A 86 -13.18 8.39 3.71
N VAL A 87 -12.28 8.94 2.90
CA VAL A 87 -12.58 9.38 1.53
C VAL A 87 -12.63 8.16 0.62
N GLN A 88 -13.65 8.06 -0.23
CA GLN A 88 -13.69 7.00 -1.24
C GLN A 88 -12.43 7.05 -2.10
N PRO A 89 -11.81 5.90 -2.42
CA PRO A 89 -10.70 5.88 -3.34
C PRO A 89 -11.06 6.62 -4.63
N GLU A 90 -10.12 7.40 -5.17
CA GLU A 90 -10.28 8.03 -6.48
C GLU A 90 -10.69 6.98 -7.53
N LYS A 91 -11.40 7.45 -8.58
CA LYS A 91 -11.99 6.66 -9.69
C LYS A 91 -11.20 5.37 -9.99
N PRO A 92 -11.88 4.25 -10.33
CA PRO A 92 -11.24 2.96 -10.55
C PRO A 92 -9.99 3.15 -11.41
N MET A 93 -8.85 2.74 -10.84
CA MET A 93 -7.55 2.72 -11.51
C MET A 93 -7.76 2.17 -12.92
N LEU A 94 -7.22 2.83 -13.94
CA LEU A 94 -7.28 2.34 -15.31
C LEU A 94 -6.58 0.97 -15.32
N ILE A 95 -7.37 -0.10 -15.27
CA ILE A 95 -6.83 -1.46 -15.10
C ILE A 95 -6.26 -1.86 -16.46
N ARG A 96 -4.93 -1.81 -16.60
CA ARG A 96 -4.25 -2.49 -17.70
C ARG A 96 -4.23 -3.98 -17.42
N ASP A 97 -5.39 -4.62 -17.59
CA ASP A 97 -5.55 -6.05 -17.37
C ASP A 97 -5.25 -6.83 -18.67
N PRO A 98 -4.16 -7.60 -18.74
CA PRO A 98 -3.88 -8.44 -19.90
C PRO A 98 -4.99 -9.46 -20.19
N PHE A 99 -5.73 -9.89 -19.16
CA PHE A 99 -6.87 -10.79 -19.34
C PHE A 99 -7.96 -10.11 -20.17
N LEU A 100 -8.34 -8.85 -19.87
CA LEU A 100 -9.40 -8.15 -20.59
C LEU A 100 -9.06 -7.96 -22.07
N LEU A 101 -7.79 -7.70 -22.38
CA LEU A 101 -7.33 -7.64 -23.76
C LEU A 101 -7.47 -9.00 -24.45
N LYS A 102 -7.03 -10.10 -23.81
CA LYS A 102 -7.19 -11.45 -24.35
C LYS A 102 -8.67 -11.83 -24.50
N PHE A 103 -9.51 -11.44 -23.56
CA PHE A 103 -10.95 -11.73 -23.55
C PHE A 103 -11.65 -11.16 -24.79
N ALA A 104 -11.28 -9.95 -25.21
CA ALA A 104 -11.79 -9.35 -26.45
C ALA A 104 -11.47 -10.17 -27.72
N PHE A 105 -10.47 -11.06 -27.67
CA PHE A 105 -10.00 -11.85 -28.81
C PHE A 105 -10.12 -13.37 -28.60
N PHE A 106 -10.73 -13.86 -27.52
CA PHE A 106 -10.82 -15.31 -27.29
C PHE A 106 -11.59 -16.06 -28.38
N GLY A 107 -12.52 -15.41 -29.08
CA GLY A 107 -13.23 -15.98 -30.23
C GLY A 107 -12.35 -16.29 -31.45
N PHE A 108 -11.08 -15.89 -31.44
CA PHE A 108 -10.09 -16.25 -32.48
C PHE A 108 -9.17 -17.41 -32.07
N GLY A 109 -9.32 -17.94 -30.84
CA GLY A 109 -8.48 -19.01 -30.29
C GLY A 109 -9.20 -20.34 -30.11
N ASP A 110 -8.58 -21.27 -29.37
CA ASP A 110 -9.22 -22.52 -28.95
C ASP A 110 -10.22 -22.27 -27.81
N ASP A 111 -11.50 -22.57 -28.05
CA ASP A 111 -12.60 -22.37 -27.10
C ASP A 111 -12.36 -23.06 -25.75
N LYS A 112 -11.77 -24.27 -25.76
CA LYS A 112 -11.50 -25.01 -24.52
C LYS A 112 -10.42 -24.34 -23.68
N CYS A 113 -9.38 -23.81 -24.31
CA CYS A 113 -8.36 -23.03 -23.63
C CYS A 113 -8.92 -21.69 -23.12
N ALA A 114 -9.73 -21.00 -23.93
CA ALA A 114 -10.37 -19.75 -23.51
C ALA A 114 -11.27 -19.95 -22.28
N ALA A 115 -12.11 -21.00 -22.29
CA ALA A 115 -12.99 -21.34 -21.17
C ALA A 115 -12.19 -21.59 -19.88
N LYS A 116 -11.08 -22.36 -19.94
CA LYS A 116 -10.21 -22.58 -18.77
C LYS A 116 -9.63 -21.29 -18.20
N ILE A 117 -9.17 -20.37 -19.06
CA ILE A 117 -8.61 -19.09 -18.62
C ILE A 117 -9.70 -18.22 -17.96
N VAL A 118 -10.91 -18.23 -18.49
CA VAL A 118 -12.06 -17.55 -17.89
C VAL A 118 -12.41 -18.16 -16.52
N ASP A 119 -12.45 -19.48 -16.41
CA ASP A 119 -12.73 -20.20 -15.15
C ASP A 119 -11.68 -19.89 -14.07
N GLU A 120 -10.40 -19.85 -14.43
CA GLU A 120 -9.32 -19.45 -13.53
C GLU A 120 -9.47 -18.00 -13.06
N GLN A 121 -9.87 -17.08 -13.96
CA GLN A 121 -10.10 -15.69 -13.61
C GLN A 121 -11.29 -15.53 -12.65
N ILE A 122 -12.38 -16.28 -12.87
CA ILE A 122 -13.53 -16.31 -11.96
C ILE A 122 -13.09 -16.76 -10.57
N LYS A 123 -12.38 -17.90 -10.45
CA LYS A 123 -11.86 -18.40 -9.17
C LYS A 123 -10.99 -17.38 -8.45
N ASN A 124 -10.12 -16.68 -9.18
CA ASN A 124 -9.28 -15.61 -8.62
C ASN A 124 -10.12 -14.46 -8.04
N PHE A 125 -11.16 -14.02 -8.76
CA PHE A 125 -12.05 -12.96 -8.28
C PHE A 125 -12.93 -13.39 -7.11
N GLU A 126 -13.41 -14.63 -7.07
CA GLU A 126 -14.15 -15.18 -5.92
C GLU A 126 -13.28 -15.23 -4.65
N ALA A 127 -12.04 -15.69 -4.76
CA ALA A 127 -11.08 -15.67 -3.64
C ALA A 127 -10.85 -14.24 -3.13
N GLN A 128 -10.72 -13.28 -4.06
CA GLN A 128 -10.61 -11.86 -3.76
C GLN A 128 -11.86 -11.27 -3.08
N LEU A 129 -13.06 -11.66 -3.50
CA LEU A 129 -14.33 -11.28 -2.87
C LEU A 129 -14.40 -11.82 -1.44
N LYS A 130 -14.11 -13.12 -1.26
CA LYS A 130 -14.10 -13.78 0.06
C LYS A 130 -13.16 -13.07 1.03
N ARG A 131 -11.96 -12.69 0.57
CA ARG A 131 -10.97 -11.95 1.36
C ARG A 131 -11.49 -10.57 1.80
N ARG A 132 -12.16 -9.84 0.89
CA ARG A 132 -12.80 -8.54 1.20
C ARG A 132 -13.96 -8.69 2.18
N GLN A 133 -14.77 -9.73 2.04
CA GLN A 133 -15.85 -10.02 3.00
C GLN A 133 -15.31 -10.32 4.41
N ILE A 134 -14.21 -11.08 4.52
CA ILE A 134 -13.53 -11.32 5.80
C ILE A 134 -13.02 -10.01 6.39
N ASN A 135 -12.36 -9.17 5.59
CA ASN A 135 -11.87 -7.87 6.05
C ASN A 135 -13.01 -6.94 6.47
N ARG A 136 -14.15 -6.95 5.78
CA ARG A 136 -15.35 -6.17 6.16
C ARG A 136 -15.81 -6.49 7.57
N LYS A 137 -15.79 -7.76 7.99
CA LYS A 137 -16.15 -8.15 9.36
C LYS A 137 -15.22 -7.54 10.42
N ARG A 138 -13.95 -7.31 10.08
CA ARG A 138 -12.98 -6.65 10.98
C ARG A 138 -13.27 -5.16 11.14
N CYS A 139 -13.84 -4.52 10.12
CA CYS A 139 -14.19 -3.10 10.14
C CYS A 139 -15.45 -2.80 10.96
N THR A 140 -16.29 -3.79 11.27
CA THR A 140 -17.54 -3.63 12.03
C THR A 140 -17.43 -3.99 13.53
N HIS A 141 -16.22 -4.27 14.02
CA HIS A 141 -15.93 -4.67 15.41
C HIS A 141 -14.99 -3.69 16.14
N HIS A 142 -15.03 -2.41 15.76
CA HIS A 142 -14.50 -1.27 16.52
C HIS A 142 -15.62 -0.24 16.64
#